data_AF-A0A4R9GKE7-F1
#
_entry.id   AF-A0A4R9GKE7-F1
#
_cell.length_a   1.000
_cell.length_b   1.000
_cell.length_c   1.000
_cell.angle_alpha   90.00
_cell.angle_beta   90.00
_cell.angle_gamma   90.00
#
_symmetry.space_group_name_H-M   'P 1'
#
loop_
_entity.id
_entity.type
_entity.pdbx_description
1 polymer ?
#
loop_
_entity_poly.entity_id
_entity_poly.type
_entity_poly.pdbx_seq_one_letter_code
_entity_poly.pdbx_strand_id
1 'polypeptide(L)'
;MMKLYQFQTCPYCAYVLEEFSRLGLVIGKDFELVEASRGTPGRQEVVRLGGISQVPFLVDDEVKMYESRDIVEYVRKKKSA
;
A
#
# COMPACT_ATOMS: atom_id res chain seq x y z
N MET A 1 -8.43 -0.37 -9.17
CA MET A 1 -7.57 -1.46 -8.64
C MET A 1 -6.58 -0.80 -7.69
N MET A 2 -6.45 -1.30 -6.46
CA MET A 2 -5.59 -0.67 -5.44
C MET A 2 -4.10 -0.82 -5.80
N LYS A 3 -3.27 0.14 -5.40
CA LYS A 3 -1.80 0.05 -5.47
C LYS A 3 -1.19 0.20 -4.10
N LEU A 4 -0.34 -0.74 -3.71
CA LEU A 4 0.44 -0.68 -2.47
C LEU A 4 1.91 -0.47 -2.82
N TYR A 5 2.43 0.71 -2.50
CA TYR A 5 3.84 1.05 -2.63
C TYR A 5 4.60 0.55 -1.41
N GLN A 6 5.61 -0.28 -1.61
CA GLN A 6 6.34 -0.95 -0.54
C GLN A 6 7.78 -1.28 -0.94
N PHE A 7 8.59 -1.75 0.01
CA PHE A 7 9.86 -2.43 -0.28
C PHE A 7 10.08 -3.59 0.71
N GLN A 8 10.88 -4.58 0.30
CA GLN A 8 11.00 -5.88 0.97
C GLN A 8 11.38 -5.81 2.46
N THR A 9 12.26 -4.90 2.88
CA THR A 9 12.78 -4.83 4.26
C THR A 9 11.99 -3.87 5.16
N CYS A 10 10.82 -3.42 4.73
CA CYS A 10 9.95 -2.51 5.46
C CYS A 10 9.03 -3.29 6.42
N PRO A 11 9.19 -3.19 7.77
CA PRO A 11 8.36 -3.95 8.72
C PRO A 11 6.88 -3.56 8.64
N TYR A 12 6.57 -2.28 8.44
CA TYR A 12 5.19 -1.81 8.28
C TYR A 12 4.53 -2.30 6.98
N CYS A 13 5.32 -2.49 5.93
CA CYS A 13 4.83 -3.01 4.66
C CYS A 13 4.55 -4.52 4.77
N ALA A 14 5.43 -5.26 5.46
CA ALA A 14 5.20 -6.67 5.77
C ALA A 14 3.91 -6.86 6.56
N TYR A 15 3.65 -6.00 7.55
CA TYR A 15 2.39 -5.99 8.31
C TYR A 15 1.16 -5.81 7.40
N VAL A 16 1.16 -4.81 6.51
CA VAL A 16 0.03 -4.59 5.58
C VAL A 16 -0.18 -5.80 4.67
N LEU A 17 0.89 -6.40 4.16
CA LEU A 17 0.81 -7.56 3.28
C LEU A 17 0.28 -8.80 4.00
N GLU A 18 0.68 -9.02 5.25
CA GLU A 18 0.14 -10.10 6.08
C GLU A 18 -1.37 -9.92 6.30
N GLU A 19 -1.81 -8.71 6.68
CA GLU A 19 -3.23 -8.41 6.86
C GLU A 19 -4.02 -8.51 5.55
N PHE A 20 -3.45 -8.06 4.43
CA PHE A 20 -4.06 -8.22 3.12
C PHE A 20 -4.26 -9.70 2.76
N SER A 21 -3.26 -10.54 3.07
CA SER A 21 -3.34 -11.99 2.91
C SER A 21 -4.42 -12.61 3.81
N ARG A 22 -4.50 -12.20 5.09
CA ARG A 22 -5.56 -12.62 6.03
C ARG A 22 -6.97 -12.23 5.55
N LEU A 23 -7.10 -11.11 4.84
CA LEU A 23 -8.33 -10.65 4.20
C LEU A 23 -8.63 -11.34 2.85
N GLY A 24 -7.75 -12.24 2.39
CA GLY A 24 -7.92 -12.97 1.13
C GLY A 24 -7.70 -12.13 -0.12
N LEU A 25 -6.98 -11.00 -0.01
CA LEU A 25 -6.64 -10.16 -1.17
C LEU A 25 -5.51 -10.81 -1.98
N VAL A 26 -5.66 -10.80 -3.29
CA VAL A 26 -4.70 -11.41 -4.21
C VAL A 26 -3.97 -10.33 -5.01
N ILE A 27 -2.64 -10.39 -5.01
CA ILE A 27 -1.79 -9.51 -5.82
C ILE A 27 -2.11 -9.73 -7.31
N GLY A 28 -2.27 -8.64 -8.06
CA GLY A 28 -2.65 -8.65 -9.48
C GLY A 28 -4.15 -8.82 -9.75
N LYS A 29 -4.96 -9.11 -8.72
CA LYS A 29 -6.42 -9.18 -8.82
C LYS A 29 -7.10 -8.08 -8.01
N ASP A 30 -6.78 -7.99 -6.72
CA ASP A 30 -7.36 -7.01 -5.82
C ASP A 30 -6.47 -5.76 -5.69
N PHE A 31 -5.15 -5.95 -5.74
CA PHE A 31 -4.17 -4.86 -5.65
C PHE A 31 -2.87 -5.16 -6.41
N GLU A 32 -2.16 -4.12 -6.82
CA GLU A 32 -0.81 -4.18 -7.37
C GLU A 32 0.23 -3.85 -6.29
N LEU A 33 1.38 -4.51 -6.34
CA LEU A 33 2.55 -4.13 -5.57
C LEU A 33 3.47 -3.27 -6.41
N VAL A 34 3.84 -2.11 -5.88
CA VAL A 34 4.78 -1.19 -6.54
C VAL A 34 6.06 -1.10 -5.72
N GLU A 35 7.19 -1.43 -6.35
CA GLU A 35 8.50 -1.37 -5.72
C GLU A 35 8.93 0.09 -5.49
N ALA A 36 9.05 0.45 -4.22
CA ALA A 36 9.32 1.78 -3.75
C ALA A 36 10.61 1.85 -2.92
N SER A 37 11.65 1.06 -3.19
CA SER A 37 12.97 1.29 -2.59
C SER A 37 13.53 2.67 -2.92
N ARG A 38 14.56 3.12 -2.18
CA ARG A 38 15.20 4.42 -2.46
C ARG A 38 15.72 4.43 -3.91
N GLY A 39 15.42 5.50 -4.64
CA GLY A 39 15.85 5.70 -6.03
C GLY A 39 14.96 5.05 -7.10
N THR A 40 13.92 4.30 -6.73
CA THR A 40 13.02 3.69 -7.74
C THR A 40 11.97 4.69 -8.25
N PRO A 41 11.41 4.48 -9.45
CA PRO A 41 10.27 5.27 -9.94
C PRO A 41 9.07 5.23 -8.99
N GLY A 42 8.82 4.08 -8.36
CA GLY A 42 7.74 3.93 -7.37
C GLY A 42 7.94 4.86 -6.17
N ARG A 43 9.17 5.06 -5.69
CA ARG A 43 9.45 6.01 -4.60
C ARG A 43 9.23 7.47 -5.02
N GLN A 44 9.57 7.82 -6.26
CA GLN A 44 9.29 9.16 -6.80
C GLN A 44 7.79 9.41 -6.91
N GLU A 45 7.02 8.40 -7.32
CA GLU A 45 5.57 8.47 -7.37
C GLU A 45 4.95 8.67 -5.99
N VAL A 46 5.44 7.99 -4.95
CA VAL A 46 5.02 8.20 -3.57
C VAL A 46 5.18 9.67 -3.14
N VAL A 47 6.32 10.29 -3.44
CA VAL A 47 6.55 11.72 -3.13
C VAL A 47 5.63 12.62 -3.95
N ARG A 48 5.44 12.33 -5.25
CA ARG A 48 4.56 13.10 -6.12
C ARG A 48 3.09 13.05 -5.67
N LEU A 49 2.63 11.88 -5.22
CA LEU A 49 1.22 11.66 -4.88
C LEU A 49 0.87 12.02 -3.44
N GLY A 50 1.74 11.75 -2.47
CA GLY A 50 1.45 11.95 -1.05
C GLY A 50 2.38 12.94 -0.33
N GLY A 51 3.34 13.55 -1.04
CA GLY A 51 4.17 14.66 -0.54
C GLY A 51 5.39 14.25 0.27
N ILE A 52 5.45 13.02 0.79
CA ILE A 52 6.59 12.52 1.58
C ILE A 52 7.08 11.15 1.11
N SER A 53 8.35 10.86 1.37
CA SER A 53 9.01 9.61 1.01
C SER A 53 8.74 8.50 2.06
N GLN A 54 7.49 8.27 2.44
CA GLN A 54 7.08 7.26 3.43
C GLN A 54 6.43 6.03 2.76
N VAL A 55 6.62 4.84 3.32
CA VAL A 55 5.89 3.62 2.94
C VAL A 55 5.55 2.81 4.19
N PRO A 56 4.53 1.93 4.16
CA PRO A 56 3.63 1.63 3.05
C PRO A 56 2.83 2.87 2.61
N PHE A 57 2.46 2.92 1.33
CA PHE A 57 1.57 3.96 0.80
C PHE A 57 0.53 3.29 -0.09
N LEU A 58 -0.74 3.49 0.21
CA LEU A 58 -1.87 2.96 -0.54
C LEU A 58 -2.45 4.04 -1.44
N VAL A 59 -2.74 3.67 -2.69
CA VAL A 59 -3.56 4.45 -3.61
C VAL A 59 -4.75 3.59 -4.04
N ASP A 60 -5.95 4.11 -3.87
CA ASP A 60 -7.21 3.50 -4.31
C ASP A 60 -8.12 4.60 -4.86
N ASP A 61 -8.07 4.78 -6.18
CA ASP A 61 -8.66 5.92 -6.90
C ASP A 61 -8.18 7.27 -6.32
N GLU A 62 -9.07 8.09 -5.76
CA GLU A 62 -8.73 9.37 -5.12
C GLU A 62 -8.16 9.20 -3.70
N VAL A 63 -8.32 8.03 -3.10
CA VAL A 63 -7.86 7.75 -1.73
C VAL A 63 -6.36 7.49 -1.73
N LYS A 64 -5.63 8.24 -0.90
CA LYS A 64 -4.17 8.16 -0.74
C LYS A 64 -3.83 8.19 0.74
N MET A 65 -3.10 7.20 1.25
CA MET A 65 -2.80 7.10 2.68
C MET A 65 -1.51 6.34 2.97
N TYR A 66 -0.88 6.64 4.11
CA TYR A 66 0.40 6.04 4.51
C TYR A 66 0.28 5.07 5.68
N GLU A 67 -0.34 5.50 6.78
CA GLU A 67 -0.26 4.79 8.05
C GLU A 67 -0.73 3.34 7.93
N SER A 68 0.14 2.40 8.29
CA SER A 68 -0.05 0.99 7.96
C SER A 68 -1.31 0.39 8.61
N ARG A 69 -1.68 0.87 9.80
CA ARG A 69 -2.92 0.48 10.47
C ARG A 69 -4.15 1.05 9.77
N ASP A 70 -4.09 2.32 9.36
CA ASP A 70 -5.17 2.98 8.64
C ASP A 70 -5.42 2.31 7.28
N ILE A 71 -4.35 1.92 6.58
CA ILE A 71 -4.42 1.12 5.34
C ILE A 71 -5.21 -0.18 5.58
N VAL A 72 -4.87 -0.94 6.62
CA VAL A 72 -5.53 -2.21 6.93
C VAL A 72 -7.00 -1.98 7.30
N GLU A 73 -7.28 -0.97 8.13
CA GLU A 73 -8.66 -0.64 8.52
C GLU A 73 -9.50 -0.19 7.33
N TYR A 74 -8.96 0.65 6.46
CA TYR A 74 -9.63 1.10 5.24
C TYR A 74 -10.02 -0.08 4.36
N VAL A 75 -9.07 -0.96 4.06
CA VAL A 75 -9.30 -2.11 3.19
C VAL A 75 -10.24 -3.13 3.83
N ARG A 76 -10.15 -3.33 5.15
CA ARG A 76 -11.09 -4.18 5.89
C ARG A 76 -12.52 -3.66 5.80
N LYS A 77 -12.74 -2.36 6.03
CA LYS A 77 -14.06 -1.73 5.89
C LYS A 77 -14.59 -1.87 4.46
N LYS A 78 -13.73 -1.68 3.46
CA LYS A 78 -14.11 -1.81 2.04
C LYS A 78 -14.53 -3.25 1.66
N LYS A 79 -13.92 -4.29 2.24
CA LYS A 79 -14.28 -5.71 1.99
C LYS A 79 -15.55 -6.16 2.70
N SER A 80 -15.95 -5.49 3.78
CA SER A 80 -17.17 -5.81 4.53
C SER A 80 -18.43 -5.13 3.97
N ALA A 81 -18.28 -4.26 2.97
CA ALA A 81 -19.36 -3.62 2.23
C ALA A 81 -19.67 -4.40 0.94
#